data_AF-A0ABD5UMU4-F1
#
_entry.id   AF-A0ABD5UMU4-F1
#
_cell.length_a   1.000
_cell.length_b   1.000
_cell.length_c   1.000
_cell.angle_alpha   90.00
_cell.angle_beta   90.00
_cell.angle_gamma   90.00
#
_symmetry.space_group_name_H-M   'P 1'
#
loop_
_entity.id
_entity.type
_entity.pdbx_description
1 polymer ?
#
loop_
_entity_poly.entity_id
_entity_poly.type
_entity_poly.pdbx_seq_one_letter_code
_entity_poly.pdbx_strand_id
1 'polypeptide(L)'
;MTTNSGLTRRRVLQLTGGTAVIGLAGCTGSESDGSDSGAESTATSTEDGGESGHDEGENSSEGESGHDDEGGHDEAVGEPSDTAEVAMVTEDGGYHFEPHVVRVNVGGTVTWTNESGSHSATAYHPDNDQPQLVPDGATSWDSGLRSEEGATFDHTFETEGVYHYYCTPHETVGMLGSVIVGDPDPHEQIALEEPPEEKPDTVREKLTELNGMVSSALGDDH
;
A
#
# COMPACT_ATOMS: atom_id res chain seq x y z
N MET A 1 -39.10 -50.10 3.27
CA MET A 1 -38.24 -51.27 2.98
C MET A 1 -36.81 -50.94 3.38
N THR A 2 -35.93 -51.94 3.38
CA THR A 2 -34.56 -52.00 3.95
C THR A 2 -33.66 -50.77 3.79
N THR A 3 -32.89 -50.46 4.83
CA THR A 3 -31.83 -49.45 4.91
C THR A 3 -30.50 -49.90 4.27
N ASN A 4 -29.68 -48.95 3.84
CA ASN A 4 -28.20 -49.03 3.80
C ASN A 4 -27.66 -47.60 4.06
N SER A 5 -26.67 -47.33 4.91
CA SER A 5 -25.31 -47.90 5.07
C SER A 5 -24.36 -47.47 3.95
N GLY A 6 -23.22 -46.81 4.22
CA GLY A 6 -22.71 -46.37 5.53
C GLY A 6 -21.36 -45.64 5.48
N LEU A 7 -20.86 -45.29 6.67
CA LEU A 7 -19.71 -44.41 6.97
C LEU A 7 -18.32 -44.84 6.41
N THR A 8 -17.58 -43.82 5.94
CA THR A 8 -16.14 -43.53 6.21
C THR A 8 -15.01 -44.52 5.87
N ARG A 9 -14.01 -44.03 5.12
CA ARG A 9 -12.55 -44.41 5.05
C ARG A 9 -11.81 -43.20 4.44
N ARG A 10 -10.82 -42.49 5.02
CA ARG A 10 -9.79 -42.72 6.08
C ARG A 10 -8.52 -43.46 5.64
N ARG A 11 -7.52 -42.69 5.17
CA ARG A 11 -6.05 -42.90 5.22
C ARG A 11 -5.44 -41.49 5.46
N VAL A 12 -4.62 -41.17 6.46
CA VAL A 12 -3.46 -41.82 7.13
C VAL A 12 -2.13 -41.56 6.40
N LEU A 13 -1.38 -40.60 6.99
CA LEU A 13 0.08 -40.40 7.03
C LEU A 13 0.99 -41.30 6.18
N GLN A 14 1.95 -40.65 5.52
CA GLN A 14 3.37 -41.04 5.65
C GLN A 14 4.20 -39.80 5.99
N LEU A 15 5.31 -40.01 6.71
CA LEU A 15 6.16 -38.96 7.25
C LEU A 15 7.62 -39.38 7.03
N THR A 16 8.30 -38.68 6.12
CA THR A 16 9.72 -38.86 5.80
C THR A 16 10.33 -37.47 5.57
N GLY A 17 11.40 -37.03 6.22
CA GLY A 17 12.34 -37.76 7.08
C GLY A 17 13.70 -37.91 6.38
N GLY A 18 14.47 -36.82 6.35
CA GLY A 18 15.81 -36.76 5.79
C GLY A 18 16.57 -35.57 6.39
N THR A 19 17.78 -35.80 6.88
CA THR A 19 18.55 -34.83 7.67
C THR A 19 19.83 -34.39 6.97
N ALA A 20 20.06 -33.07 6.97
CA ALA A 20 21.34 -32.37 7.07
C ALA A 20 22.57 -32.84 6.27
N VAL A 21 23.16 -31.90 5.53
CA VAL A 21 24.60 -31.89 5.22
C VAL A 21 25.19 -30.56 5.73
N ILE A 22 26.36 -30.62 6.35
CA ILE A 22 27.08 -29.47 6.91
C ILE A 22 28.10 -28.96 5.90
N GLY A 23 28.15 -27.65 5.67
CA GLY A 23 29.23 -26.96 4.97
C GLY A 23 29.88 -25.92 5.90
N LEU A 24 31.22 -25.86 5.95
CA LEU A 24 31.97 -24.97 6.83
C LEU A 24 33.02 -24.15 6.05
N ALA A 25 33.10 -22.87 6.43
CA ALA A 25 34.27 -21.98 6.41
C ALA A 25 35.00 -21.63 5.09
N GLY A 26 35.11 -20.31 4.86
CA GLY A 26 36.11 -19.63 4.04
C GLY A 26 36.05 -18.13 4.37
N CYS A 27 36.86 -17.60 5.29
CA CYS A 27 38.28 -17.20 5.14
C CYS A 27 38.49 -15.82 4.50
N THR A 28 38.27 -14.78 5.34
CA THR A 28 39.04 -13.52 5.49
C THR A 28 39.90 -12.98 4.33
N GLY A 29 39.77 -11.67 4.06
CA GLY A 29 40.93 -10.83 3.73
C GLY A 29 40.69 -9.69 2.75
N SER A 30 40.66 -8.45 3.26
CA SER A 30 41.77 -7.50 3.07
C SER A 30 41.53 -6.23 3.88
N GLU A 31 42.48 -5.86 4.74
CA GLU A 31 42.64 -4.48 5.20
C GLU A 31 43.06 -3.53 4.05
N SER A 32 42.93 -2.22 4.28
CA SER A 32 43.51 -1.15 3.46
C SER A 32 43.60 0.15 4.29
N ASP A 33 44.78 0.42 4.83
CA ASP A 33 45.06 1.60 5.65
C ASP A 33 45.26 2.89 4.83
N GLY A 34 44.68 3.99 5.34
CA GLY A 34 45.32 5.30 5.39
C GLY A 34 45.34 6.18 4.12
N SER A 35 44.83 7.40 4.26
CA SER A 35 45.73 8.55 4.46
C SER A 35 45.04 9.70 5.19
N ASP A 36 45.83 10.48 5.92
CA ASP A 36 45.43 11.63 6.74
C ASP A 36 45.37 12.95 5.95
N SER A 37 44.43 13.84 6.33
CA SER A 37 44.45 15.33 6.26
C SER A 37 43.00 15.85 6.35
N GLY A 38 42.60 16.82 7.20
CA GLY A 38 43.38 17.56 8.20
C GLY A 38 43.14 19.08 8.10
N ALA A 39 42.08 19.61 8.72
CA ALA A 39 41.86 21.06 8.87
C ALA A 39 40.83 21.38 9.99
N GLU A 40 41.30 21.72 11.18
CA GLU A 40 40.50 22.47 12.15
C GLU A 40 40.49 23.96 11.78
N SER A 41 39.38 24.66 12.03
CA SER A 41 39.39 26.11 12.25
C SER A 41 38.17 26.55 13.04
N THR A 42 38.41 27.06 14.25
CA THR A 42 37.40 27.62 15.14
C THR A 42 37.18 29.10 14.88
N ALA A 43 35.93 29.56 14.97
CA ALA A 43 35.61 30.96 15.26
C ALA A 43 34.22 31.04 15.93
N THR A 44 34.14 31.81 17.00
CA THR A 44 32.89 32.19 17.69
C THR A 44 32.80 33.71 17.70
N SER A 45 31.60 34.28 17.53
CA SER A 45 31.18 35.52 18.24
C SER A 45 29.75 36.02 17.87
N THR A 46 28.88 36.02 18.87
CA THR A 46 28.19 37.19 19.51
C THR A 46 28.74 38.61 19.15
N GLU A 47 28.04 39.76 19.19
CA GLU A 47 26.72 40.29 19.68
C GLU A 47 26.21 41.36 18.63
N ASP A 48 25.15 42.18 18.72
CA ASP A 48 24.05 42.51 19.68
C ASP A 48 22.88 43.26 18.95
N GLY A 49 21.69 43.34 19.57
CA GLY A 49 20.85 44.57 19.61
C GLY A 49 19.82 44.92 18.49
N GLY A 50 18.63 45.41 18.89
CA GLY A 50 17.67 46.08 17.98
C GLY A 50 16.20 46.11 18.44
N GLU A 51 15.79 47.08 19.26
CA GLU A 51 14.41 47.20 19.78
C GLU A 51 13.44 48.06 18.93
N SER A 52 12.18 47.61 18.89
CA SER A 52 10.93 48.40 18.83
C SER A 52 10.54 49.16 17.55
N GLY A 53 9.25 49.10 17.22
CA GLY A 53 8.59 49.89 16.18
C GLY A 53 7.13 49.48 15.98
N HIS A 54 6.19 50.09 16.71
CA HIS A 54 4.76 50.01 16.41
C HIS A 54 4.39 51.00 15.30
N ASP A 55 3.53 50.59 14.37
CA ASP A 55 2.54 51.48 13.74
C ASP A 55 1.30 50.65 13.35
N GLU A 56 0.11 51.20 13.52
CA GLU A 56 -1.18 50.51 13.27
C GLU A 56 -1.76 51.00 11.93
N GLY A 57 -2.08 50.07 11.01
CA GLY A 57 -2.43 50.40 9.62
C GLY A 57 -3.60 49.60 9.05
N GLU A 58 -4.83 49.90 9.49
CA GLU A 58 -6.05 49.31 8.92
C GLU A 58 -6.32 49.82 7.49
N ASN A 59 -6.34 48.95 6.48
CA ASN A 59 -7.12 49.17 5.25
C ASN A 59 -7.43 47.86 4.51
N SER A 60 -8.71 47.48 4.44
CA SER A 60 -9.18 46.39 3.58
C SER A 60 -9.10 46.74 2.09
N SER A 61 -8.65 45.81 1.27
CA SER A 61 -8.99 45.75 -0.16
C SER A 61 -9.00 44.29 -0.59
N GLU A 62 -9.99 43.91 -1.39
CA GLU A 62 -10.06 42.57 -1.97
C GLU A 62 -8.93 42.36 -2.98
N GLY A 63 -8.40 41.14 -3.05
CA GLY A 63 -7.20 40.79 -3.82
C GLY A 63 -7.11 39.28 -4.01
N GLU A 64 -7.87 38.77 -4.98
CA GLU A 64 -8.01 37.36 -5.29
C GLU A 64 -6.71 36.79 -5.88
N SER A 65 -5.84 36.24 -5.02
CA SER A 65 -4.65 35.50 -5.41
C SER A 65 -4.94 34.00 -5.41
N GLY A 66 -5.24 33.46 -6.58
CA GLY A 66 -5.32 32.01 -6.77
C GLY A 66 -4.04 31.35 -6.28
N HIS A 67 -4.16 30.30 -5.48
CA HIS A 67 -3.07 29.35 -5.32
C HIS A 67 -3.20 28.37 -6.48
N ASP A 68 -2.32 28.52 -7.47
CA ASP A 68 -2.17 27.57 -8.57
C ASP A 68 -1.50 26.30 -8.00
N ASP A 69 -2.29 25.50 -7.27
CA ASP A 69 -1.84 24.26 -6.63
C ASP A 69 -1.78 23.12 -7.68
N GLU A 70 -0.80 23.23 -8.57
CA GLU A 70 -0.43 22.15 -9.50
C GLU A 70 0.37 21.08 -8.72
N GLY A 71 -0.33 20.43 -7.77
CA GLY A 71 0.25 19.67 -6.65
C GLY A 71 -0.19 18.20 -6.55
N GLY A 72 -0.79 17.65 -7.60
CA GLY A 72 -1.27 16.26 -7.66
C GLY A 72 -2.79 16.16 -7.57
N HIS A 73 -3.43 15.77 -8.68
CA HIS A 73 -4.85 15.46 -8.71
C HIS A 73 -5.09 14.05 -8.15
N ASP A 74 -5.28 13.96 -6.84
CA ASP A 74 -6.05 12.85 -6.26
C ASP A 74 -7.50 13.04 -6.73
N GLU A 75 -7.82 12.52 -7.92
CA GLU A 75 -9.14 12.63 -8.55
C GLU A 75 -10.18 11.98 -7.63
N ALA A 76 -11.02 12.81 -7.02
CA ALA A 76 -11.94 12.42 -5.96
C ALA A 76 -12.74 11.16 -6.34
N VAL A 77 -12.56 10.10 -5.55
CA VAL A 77 -13.06 8.74 -5.85
C VAL A 77 -14.55 8.76 -6.18
N GLY A 78 -14.86 8.44 -7.43
CA GLY A 78 -16.22 8.58 -7.98
C GLY A 78 -17.23 7.55 -7.48
N GLU A 79 -18.48 7.72 -7.93
CA GLU A 79 -19.55 6.73 -7.72
C GLU A 79 -19.16 5.33 -8.26
N PRO A 80 -19.62 4.23 -7.62
CA PRO A 80 -19.26 2.87 -8.04
C PRO A 80 -19.72 2.56 -9.47
N SER A 81 -18.85 1.87 -10.21
CA SER A 81 -19.09 1.47 -11.61
C SER A 81 -18.81 -0.01 -11.84
N ASP A 82 -19.22 -0.55 -12.98
CA ASP A 82 -19.05 -1.99 -13.28
C ASP A 82 -17.58 -2.38 -13.55
N THR A 83 -16.72 -1.41 -13.87
CA THR A 83 -15.32 -1.61 -14.28
C THR A 83 -14.44 -0.45 -13.85
N ALA A 84 -13.30 -0.72 -13.21
CA ALA A 84 -12.26 0.27 -12.96
C ALA A 84 -10.89 -0.21 -13.49
N GLU A 85 -10.03 0.74 -13.87
CA GLU A 85 -8.68 0.48 -14.39
C GLU A 85 -7.65 1.07 -13.41
N VAL A 86 -6.52 0.40 -13.24
CA VAL A 86 -5.40 0.83 -12.38
C VAL A 86 -4.08 0.61 -13.12
N ALA A 87 -3.28 1.67 -13.27
CA ALA A 87 -1.91 1.55 -13.75
C ALA A 87 -0.98 1.11 -12.61
N MET A 88 -0.01 0.23 -12.91
CA MET A 88 1.10 -0.11 -12.04
C MET A 88 2.36 0.56 -12.59
N VAL A 89 2.90 1.51 -11.82
CA VAL A 89 3.89 2.49 -12.32
C VAL A 89 5.16 2.46 -11.50
N THR A 90 6.30 2.49 -12.19
CA THR A 90 7.60 2.92 -11.69
C THR A 90 7.99 4.25 -12.35
N GLU A 91 8.08 5.32 -11.56
CA GLU A 91 8.51 6.66 -12.01
C GLU A 91 9.40 7.31 -10.94
N ASP A 92 10.46 8.02 -11.37
CA ASP A 92 11.45 8.74 -10.54
C ASP A 92 12.02 7.99 -9.30
N GLY A 93 11.93 6.65 -9.31
CA GLY A 93 12.39 5.75 -8.24
C GLY A 93 11.32 5.38 -7.21
N GLY A 94 10.10 5.91 -7.34
CA GLY A 94 8.91 5.44 -6.65
C GLY A 94 8.20 4.29 -7.38
N TYR A 95 7.30 3.62 -6.66
CA TYR A 95 6.48 2.51 -7.16
C TYR A 95 5.06 2.70 -6.63
N HIS A 96 4.06 2.84 -7.51
CA HIS A 96 2.70 3.17 -7.10
C HIS A 96 1.63 2.54 -8.00
N PHE A 97 0.40 2.54 -7.48
CA PHE A 97 -0.82 2.25 -8.23
C PHE A 97 -1.51 3.58 -8.55
N GLU A 98 -1.94 3.78 -9.78
CA GLU A 98 -2.63 5.01 -10.21
C GLU A 98 -4.03 4.65 -10.79
N PRO A 99 -5.13 5.15 -10.20
CA PRO A 99 -5.20 5.84 -8.91
C PRO A 99 -4.95 4.87 -7.72
N HIS A 100 -4.63 5.42 -6.55
CA HIS A 100 -4.42 4.61 -5.33
C HIS A 100 -5.70 3.91 -4.85
N VAL A 101 -6.87 4.51 -5.06
CA VAL A 101 -8.18 3.98 -4.65
C VAL A 101 -9.10 3.95 -5.86
N VAL A 102 -9.75 2.80 -6.10
CA VAL A 102 -10.82 2.65 -7.10
C VAL A 102 -12.11 2.15 -6.45
N ARG A 103 -13.25 2.48 -7.07
CA ARG A 103 -14.58 2.09 -6.57
C ARG A 103 -15.41 1.38 -7.65
N VAL A 104 -15.88 0.17 -7.32
CA VAL A 104 -16.68 -0.68 -8.22
C VAL A 104 -17.99 -1.14 -7.58
N ASN A 105 -18.94 -1.56 -8.42
CA ASN A 105 -20.15 -2.27 -7.99
C ASN A 105 -19.82 -3.67 -7.45
N VAL A 106 -20.72 -4.25 -6.65
CA VAL A 106 -20.67 -5.69 -6.32
C VAL A 106 -20.88 -6.50 -7.61
N GLY A 107 -19.94 -7.42 -7.91
CA GLY A 107 -19.83 -8.10 -9.20
C GLY A 107 -19.07 -7.30 -10.27
N GLY A 108 -18.56 -6.10 -9.93
CA GLY A 108 -17.70 -5.29 -10.77
C GLY A 108 -16.27 -5.84 -10.86
N THR A 109 -15.50 -5.38 -11.84
CA THR A 109 -14.14 -5.87 -12.12
C THR A 109 -13.11 -4.76 -12.11
N VAL A 110 -11.93 -5.02 -11.56
CA VAL A 110 -10.75 -4.13 -11.67
C VAL A 110 -9.72 -4.75 -12.60
N THR A 111 -9.22 -3.95 -13.54
CA THR A 111 -8.09 -4.25 -14.42
C THR A 111 -6.84 -3.57 -13.88
N TRP A 112 -5.75 -4.30 -13.66
CA TRP A 112 -4.42 -3.72 -13.39
C TRP A 112 -3.53 -3.87 -14.61
N THR A 113 -2.94 -2.77 -15.10
CA THR A 113 -2.05 -2.76 -16.27
C THR A 113 -0.63 -2.35 -15.87
N ASN A 114 0.36 -3.12 -16.29
CA ASN A 114 1.77 -2.85 -16.00
C ASN A 114 2.36 -1.82 -16.99
N GLU A 115 2.21 -0.52 -16.70
CA GLU A 115 2.69 0.57 -17.56
C GLU A 115 4.22 0.70 -17.55
N SER A 116 4.90 0.45 -16.43
CA SER A 116 6.36 0.40 -16.40
C SER A 116 6.88 -0.54 -15.29
N GLY A 117 8.20 -0.78 -15.24
CA GLY A 117 8.83 -1.53 -14.14
C GLY A 117 8.47 -3.02 -14.09
N SER A 118 8.17 -3.53 -12.89
CA SER A 118 7.73 -4.92 -12.69
C SER A 118 6.96 -5.06 -11.37
N HIS A 119 5.67 -5.34 -11.46
CA HIS A 119 4.72 -5.19 -10.35
C HIS A 119 3.80 -6.40 -10.18
N SER A 120 3.05 -6.43 -9.09
CA SER A 120 1.86 -7.27 -8.93
C SER A 120 0.74 -6.45 -8.28
N ALA A 121 -0.50 -6.85 -8.49
CA ALA A 121 -1.59 -6.61 -7.55
C ALA A 121 -1.87 -7.91 -6.78
N THR A 122 -1.77 -7.86 -5.45
CA THR A 122 -1.86 -9.02 -4.56
C THR A 122 -2.65 -8.64 -3.30
N ALA A 123 -3.66 -9.43 -2.92
CA ALA A 123 -4.57 -9.10 -1.81
C ALA A 123 -3.89 -9.22 -0.43
N TYR A 124 -4.23 -8.32 0.51
CA TYR A 124 -3.95 -8.53 1.94
C TYR A 124 -4.92 -9.59 2.50
N HIS A 125 -4.56 -10.86 2.34
CA HIS A 125 -5.37 -12.01 2.73
C HIS A 125 -4.49 -13.18 3.24
N PRO A 126 -4.94 -14.00 4.21
CA PRO A 126 -4.14 -15.08 4.79
C PRO A 126 -3.61 -16.13 3.81
N ASP A 127 -4.31 -16.40 2.69
CA ASP A 127 -3.82 -17.31 1.64
C ASP A 127 -2.56 -16.79 0.91
N ASN A 128 -2.26 -15.49 1.02
CA ASN A 128 -1.05 -14.84 0.48
C ASN A 128 0.05 -14.68 1.55
N ASP A 129 -0.05 -15.38 2.69
CA ASP A 129 0.81 -15.23 3.89
C ASP A 129 0.75 -13.81 4.53
N GLN A 130 -0.42 -13.15 4.44
CA GLN A 130 -0.63 -11.75 4.86
C GLN A 130 -1.74 -11.57 5.93
N PRO A 131 -1.76 -10.44 6.67
CA PRO A 131 -2.93 -10.04 7.46
C PRO A 131 -4.19 -9.92 6.59
N GLN A 132 -5.37 -10.14 7.18
CA GLN A 132 -6.65 -9.99 6.50
C GLN A 132 -7.09 -8.52 6.52
N LEU A 133 -6.86 -7.80 5.42
CA LEU A 133 -7.34 -6.42 5.20
C LEU A 133 -8.29 -6.38 3.99
N VAL A 134 -9.13 -7.42 3.89
CA VAL A 134 -10.20 -7.61 2.90
C VAL A 134 -11.42 -8.23 3.61
N PRO A 135 -12.64 -8.16 3.04
CA PRO A 135 -13.86 -8.58 3.73
C PRO A 135 -13.90 -10.08 4.06
N ASP A 136 -14.63 -10.42 5.12
CA ASP A 136 -14.78 -11.80 5.61
C ASP A 136 -15.41 -12.71 4.54
N GLY A 137 -14.69 -13.76 4.15
CA GLY A 137 -15.13 -14.70 3.11
C GLY A 137 -14.99 -14.20 1.67
N ALA A 138 -14.33 -13.06 1.44
CA ALA A 138 -13.88 -12.67 0.10
C ALA A 138 -12.90 -13.70 -0.49
N THR A 139 -12.76 -13.70 -1.82
CA THR A 139 -11.80 -14.58 -2.52
C THR A 139 -10.45 -13.88 -2.65
N SER A 140 -9.38 -14.55 -2.24
CA SER A 140 -8.01 -14.05 -2.43
C SER A 140 -7.62 -13.94 -3.90
N TRP A 141 -6.76 -12.97 -4.23
CA TRP A 141 -6.04 -12.95 -5.50
C TRP A 141 -4.55 -12.67 -5.31
N ASP A 142 -3.77 -13.27 -6.20
CA ASP A 142 -2.47 -12.78 -6.61
C ASP A 142 -2.44 -12.77 -8.13
N SER A 143 -2.12 -11.62 -8.72
CA SER A 143 -1.81 -11.53 -10.15
C SER A 143 -0.54 -12.31 -10.51
N GLY A 144 0.41 -12.41 -9.57
CA GLY A 144 1.81 -12.75 -9.81
C GLY A 144 2.52 -11.64 -10.58
N LEU A 145 3.86 -11.67 -10.59
CA LEU A 145 4.65 -10.61 -11.22
C LEU A 145 4.28 -10.39 -12.70
N ARG A 146 4.06 -9.13 -13.07
CA ARG A 146 4.05 -8.59 -14.45
C ARG A 146 5.38 -7.88 -14.67
N SER A 147 6.01 -8.10 -15.81
CA SER A 147 7.30 -7.50 -16.19
C SER A 147 7.36 -7.09 -17.66
N GLU A 148 6.20 -7.11 -18.32
CA GLU A 148 6.03 -6.70 -19.72
C GLU A 148 5.13 -5.46 -19.73
N GLU A 149 5.53 -4.44 -20.50
CA GLU A 149 4.78 -3.19 -20.69
C GLU A 149 3.40 -3.50 -21.31
N GLY A 150 2.33 -2.98 -20.71
CA GLY A 150 0.96 -3.24 -21.11
C GLY A 150 0.42 -4.63 -20.74
N ALA A 151 1.11 -5.40 -19.88
CA ALA A 151 0.59 -6.69 -19.40
C ALA A 151 -0.47 -6.48 -18.30
N THR A 152 -1.65 -7.08 -18.50
CA THR A 152 -2.81 -6.89 -17.60
C THR A 152 -3.04 -8.03 -16.60
N PHE A 153 -3.90 -7.78 -15.63
CA PHE A 153 -4.56 -8.78 -14.77
C PHE A 153 -5.94 -8.26 -14.35
N ASP A 154 -6.94 -9.13 -14.32
CA ASP A 154 -8.34 -8.75 -14.04
C ASP A 154 -8.85 -9.50 -12.80
N HIS A 155 -9.57 -8.83 -11.89
CA HIS A 155 -10.27 -9.47 -10.77
C HIS A 155 -11.70 -8.95 -10.58
N THR A 156 -12.66 -9.88 -10.44
CA THR A 156 -14.08 -9.58 -10.21
C THR A 156 -14.44 -9.72 -8.74
N PHE A 157 -15.06 -8.70 -8.17
CA PHE A 157 -15.29 -8.56 -6.73
C PHE A 157 -16.73 -8.91 -6.34
N GLU A 158 -16.95 -10.15 -5.86
CA GLU A 158 -18.29 -10.69 -5.54
C GLU A 158 -18.81 -10.32 -4.13
N THR A 159 -17.98 -9.76 -3.26
CA THR A 159 -18.33 -9.41 -1.86
C THR A 159 -18.18 -7.91 -1.64
N GLU A 160 -19.19 -7.26 -1.06
CA GLU A 160 -19.17 -5.86 -0.65
C GLU A 160 -18.15 -5.60 0.47
N GLY A 161 -17.51 -4.43 0.46
CA GLY A 161 -16.52 -4.03 1.46
C GLY A 161 -15.29 -3.31 0.91
N VAL A 162 -14.35 -3.02 1.79
CA VAL A 162 -13.06 -2.38 1.49
C VAL A 162 -11.95 -3.43 1.42
N TYR A 163 -11.11 -3.33 0.39
CA TYR A 163 -10.05 -4.28 0.09
C TYR A 163 -8.71 -3.57 -0.08
N HIS A 164 -7.77 -3.75 0.86
CA HIS A 164 -6.39 -3.33 0.65
C HIS A 164 -5.61 -4.39 -0.13
N TYR A 165 -4.72 -3.92 -0.99
CA TYR A 165 -3.81 -4.75 -1.78
C TYR A 165 -2.44 -4.10 -1.94
N TYR A 166 -1.45 -4.90 -2.32
CA TYR A 166 -0.05 -4.48 -2.41
C TYR A 166 0.64 -5.07 -3.63
N CYS A 167 1.79 -4.50 -3.96
CA CYS A 167 2.73 -5.04 -4.93
C CYS A 167 3.83 -5.85 -4.23
N THR A 168 3.92 -7.14 -4.50
CA THR A 168 4.79 -8.07 -3.76
C THR A 168 6.27 -7.66 -3.68
N PRO A 169 6.95 -7.22 -4.76
CA PRO A 169 8.33 -6.73 -4.65
C PRO A 169 8.47 -5.36 -3.97
N HIS A 170 7.38 -4.60 -3.80
CA HIS A 170 7.41 -3.17 -3.41
C HIS A 170 6.54 -2.85 -2.16
N GLU A 171 6.04 -3.87 -1.45
CA GLU A 171 5.20 -3.69 -0.25
C GLU A 171 5.89 -2.79 0.78
N THR A 172 7.13 -3.13 1.14
CA THR A 172 7.90 -2.47 2.22
C THR A 172 8.28 -1.01 1.92
N VAL A 173 8.10 -0.57 0.66
CA VAL A 173 8.34 0.82 0.21
C VAL A 173 7.03 1.56 -0.11
N GLY A 174 5.88 1.04 0.31
CA GLY A 174 4.60 1.75 0.26
C GLY A 174 3.79 1.58 -1.02
N MET A 175 4.10 0.60 -1.89
CA MET A 175 3.26 0.33 -3.07
C MET A 175 2.01 -0.48 -2.68
N LEU A 176 1.02 0.25 -2.16
CA LEU A 176 -0.28 -0.24 -1.74
C LEU A 176 -1.41 0.56 -2.43
N GLY A 177 -2.58 -0.05 -2.52
CA GLY A 177 -3.82 0.57 -3.00
C GLY A 177 -5.07 -0.07 -2.38
N SER A 178 -6.23 0.48 -2.71
CA SER A 178 -7.54 0.04 -2.19
C SER A 178 -8.57 -0.16 -3.30
N VAL A 179 -9.44 -1.15 -3.14
CA VAL A 179 -10.68 -1.29 -3.90
C VAL A 179 -11.86 -1.17 -2.95
N ILE A 180 -12.77 -0.23 -3.22
CA ILE A 180 -14.07 -0.11 -2.57
C ILE A 180 -15.09 -0.84 -3.44
N VAL A 181 -15.81 -1.81 -2.86
CA VAL A 181 -16.81 -2.61 -3.57
C VAL A 181 -18.18 -2.35 -2.96
N GLY A 182 -19.10 -1.77 -3.73
CA GLY A 182 -20.46 -1.42 -3.29
C GLY A 182 -20.54 -0.09 -2.52
N ASP A 183 -21.34 -0.08 -1.45
CA ASP A 183 -21.52 1.07 -0.54
C ASP A 183 -21.38 0.61 0.92
N PRO A 184 -20.19 0.11 1.32
CA PRO A 184 -19.99 -0.49 2.64
C PRO A 184 -19.95 0.54 3.78
N ASP A 185 -20.51 0.18 4.93
CA ASP A 185 -20.40 0.99 6.16
C ASP A 185 -18.92 1.03 6.61
N PRO A 186 -18.26 2.21 6.64
CA PRO A 186 -16.84 2.33 6.96
C PRO A 186 -16.52 1.86 8.39
N HIS A 187 -17.47 1.93 9.32
CA HIS A 187 -17.26 1.49 10.71
C HIS A 187 -17.30 -0.04 10.87
N GLU A 188 -17.71 -0.79 9.85
CA GLU A 188 -17.75 -2.27 9.85
C GLU A 188 -16.61 -2.91 9.01
N GLN A 189 -15.63 -2.12 8.53
CA GLN A 189 -14.55 -2.61 7.65
C GLN A 189 -13.27 -2.98 8.41
N ILE A 190 -12.90 -4.26 8.40
CA ILE A 190 -11.63 -4.77 8.95
C ILE A 190 -10.42 -4.06 8.33
N ALA A 191 -10.50 -3.70 7.04
CA ALA A 191 -9.47 -2.95 6.34
C ALA A 191 -9.20 -1.56 6.95
N LEU A 192 -10.22 -0.92 7.52
CA LEU A 192 -10.15 0.44 8.07
C LEU A 192 -9.79 0.48 9.57
N GLU A 193 -9.51 -0.67 10.20
CA GLU A 193 -8.97 -0.75 11.57
C GLU A 193 -7.52 -0.22 11.66
N GLU A 194 -6.92 -0.21 12.86
CA GLU A 194 -5.53 0.22 13.04
C GLU A 194 -4.57 -0.70 12.25
N PRO A 195 -3.68 -0.14 11.39
CA PRO A 195 -2.77 -0.95 10.58
C PRO A 195 -1.92 -1.94 11.43
N PRO A 196 -1.79 -3.22 11.05
CA PRO A 196 -1.23 -4.25 11.93
C PRO A 196 0.17 -3.94 12.49
N GLU A 197 0.39 -4.17 13.79
CA GLU A 197 1.64 -3.83 14.51
C GLU A 197 2.88 -4.57 13.97
N GLU A 198 2.72 -5.72 13.32
CA GLU A 198 3.81 -6.48 12.71
C GLU A 198 4.34 -5.88 11.39
N LYS A 199 3.67 -4.85 10.85
CA LYS A 199 4.07 -4.19 9.60
C LYS A 199 5.15 -3.13 9.81
N PRO A 200 6.07 -2.93 8.85
CA PRO A 200 7.00 -1.81 8.87
C PRO A 200 6.26 -0.47 8.93
N ASP A 201 6.84 0.53 9.59
CA ASP A 201 6.23 1.84 9.76
C ASP A 201 5.77 2.46 8.42
N THR A 202 6.57 2.35 7.36
CA THR A 202 6.23 2.78 5.98
C THR A 202 4.95 2.15 5.43
N VAL A 203 4.65 0.91 5.79
CA VAL A 203 3.43 0.19 5.38
C VAL A 203 2.25 0.63 6.25
N ARG A 204 2.46 0.83 7.56
CA ARG A 204 1.42 1.33 8.48
C ARG A 204 1.02 2.77 8.15
N GLU A 205 1.99 3.62 7.78
CA GLU A 205 1.77 4.98 7.30
C GLU A 205 0.92 4.99 6.02
N LYS A 206 1.29 4.21 4.99
CA LYS A 206 0.50 4.14 3.75
C LYS A 206 -0.88 3.51 3.93
N LEU A 207 -1.03 2.51 4.81
CA LEU A 207 -2.36 1.99 5.18
C LEU A 207 -3.20 3.07 5.88
N THR A 208 -2.62 3.88 6.76
CA THR A 208 -3.33 5.00 7.40
C THR A 208 -3.79 6.05 6.37
N GLU A 209 -2.94 6.35 5.38
CA GLU A 209 -3.25 7.25 4.25
C GLU A 209 -4.42 6.71 3.41
N LEU A 210 -4.36 5.42 3.02
CA LEU A 210 -5.41 4.73 2.28
C LEU A 210 -6.73 4.63 3.06
N ASN A 211 -6.68 4.46 4.39
CA ASN A 211 -7.87 4.50 5.24
C ASN A 211 -8.55 5.87 5.18
N GLY A 212 -7.77 6.96 5.23
CA GLY A 212 -8.27 8.32 5.07
C GLY A 212 -8.95 8.54 3.71
N MET A 213 -8.27 8.17 2.62
CA MET A 213 -8.83 8.25 1.26
C MET A 213 -10.15 7.48 1.13
N VAL A 214 -10.23 6.27 1.68
CA VAL A 214 -11.44 5.43 1.64
C VAL A 214 -12.56 5.99 2.51
N SER A 215 -12.28 6.50 3.71
CA SER A 215 -13.30 7.11 4.58
C SER A 215 -13.92 8.34 3.94
N SER A 216 -13.14 9.26 3.37
CA SER A 216 -13.69 10.40 2.62
C SER A 216 -14.44 9.98 1.35
N ALA A 217 -13.99 8.93 0.65
CA ALA A 217 -14.71 8.34 -0.50
C ALA A 217 -16.04 7.65 -0.14
N LEU A 218 -16.23 7.30 1.14
CA LEU A 218 -17.49 6.80 1.72
C LEU A 218 -18.30 7.91 2.43
N GLY A 219 -17.78 9.14 2.50
CA GLY A 219 -18.45 10.30 3.10
C GLY A 219 -18.35 10.39 4.63
N ASP A 220 -17.39 9.71 5.25
CA ASP A 220 -17.17 9.65 6.71
C ASP A 220 -16.19 10.74 7.20
N ASP A 221 -16.26 11.95 6.64
CA ASP A 221 -15.41 13.07 7.05
C ASP A 221 -15.68 13.47 8.53
N HIS A 222 -14.64 13.38 9.36
CA HIS A 222 -14.65 13.47 10.83
C HIS A 222 -14.80 14.91 11.41
#